data_AF-A0AAE0YJT4-F1
#
_entry.id   AF-A0AAE0YJT4-F1
#
_cell.length_a   1.000
_cell.length_b   1.000
_cell.length_c   1.000
_cell.angle_alpha   90.00
_cell.angle_beta   90.00
_cell.angle_gamma   90.00
#
_symmetry.space_group_name_H-M   'P 1'
#
loop_
_entity.id
_entity.type
_entity.pdbx_description
1 polymer ?
#
loop_
_entity_poly.entity_id
_entity_poly.type
_entity_poly.pdbx_seq_one_letter_code
_entity_poly.pdbx_strand_id
1 'polypeptide(L)'
;MDARKVCSRQGGDLVVILDSEMHLYVTDLLFDEAYWIGFSDTQTRGTLMWIDGTPVTYLANLRPGLREPPSMVYPECGYKHPFYSKWLISRCEILKKFVCELRPPLAGAAIRPPLAEAAIRPPLTQAPIRPPLAEAAFDLLWLRPPHNLL
;
A
#
# COMPACT_ATOMS: atom_id res chain seq x y z
N MET A 1 -31.18 -1.75 10.87
CA MET A 1 -30.70 -2.59 9.75
C MET A 1 -29.24 -2.90 10.00
N ASP A 2 -28.82 -4.13 9.72
CA ASP A 2 -27.46 -4.60 9.94
C ASP A 2 -26.61 -4.31 8.70
N ALA A 3 -25.73 -3.31 8.79
CA ALA A 3 -24.96 -2.79 7.67
C ALA A 3 -24.06 -3.85 7.02
N ARG A 4 -23.41 -4.69 7.84
CA ARG A 4 -22.61 -5.82 7.36
C ARG A 4 -23.43 -6.78 6.52
N LYS A 5 -24.60 -7.19 7.02
CA LYS A 5 -25.51 -8.07 6.26
C LYS A 5 -25.96 -7.47 4.93
N VAL A 6 -26.04 -6.15 4.80
CA VAL A 6 -26.33 -5.51 3.52
C VAL A 6 -25.13 -5.63 2.57
N CYS A 7 -23.92 -5.28 3.02
CA CYS A 7 -22.71 -5.41 2.22
C CYS A 7 -22.44 -6.86 1.79
N SER A 8 -22.62 -7.82 2.71
CA SER A 8 -22.46 -9.25 2.42
C SER A 8 -23.39 -9.75 1.33
N ARG A 9 -24.65 -9.29 1.30
CA ARG A 9 -25.60 -9.63 0.24
C ARG A 9 -25.23 -9.07 -1.13
N GLN A 10 -24.36 -8.06 -1.17
CA GLN A 10 -23.85 -7.46 -2.41
C GLN A 10 -22.47 -8.02 -2.81
N GLY A 11 -21.96 -9.04 -2.12
CA GLY A 11 -20.65 -9.64 -2.42
C GLY A 11 -19.46 -8.92 -1.78
N GLY A 12 -19.69 -8.03 -0.82
CA GLY A 12 -18.66 -7.30 -0.09
C GLY A 12 -18.71 -7.50 1.43
N ASP A 13 -18.04 -6.63 2.15
CA ASP A 13 -18.21 -6.43 3.59
C ASP A 13 -18.14 -4.92 3.91
N LEU A 14 -18.30 -4.53 5.16
CA LEU A 14 -18.03 -3.14 5.57
C LEU A 14 -16.56 -2.79 5.30
N VAL A 15 -16.31 -1.56 4.87
CA VAL A 15 -14.96 -1.11 4.47
C VAL A 15 -13.92 -1.25 5.58
N VAL A 16 -12.78 -1.84 5.26
CA VAL A 16 -11.58 -1.84 6.11
C VAL A 16 -10.66 -0.72 5.62
N ILE A 17 -10.33 0.25 6.46
CA ILE A 17 -9.50 1.39 6.05
C ILE A 17 -8.05 1.13 6.51
N LEU A 18 -7.17 0.88 5.54
CA LEU A 18 -5.80 0.43 5.78
C LEU A 18 -4.81 1.58 6.04
N ASP A 19 -5.06 2.74 5.43
CA ASP A 19 -4.13 3.87 5.48
C ASP A 19 -4.84 5.23 5.32
N SER A 20 -4.04 6.29 5.34
CA SER A 20 -4.52 7.67 5.19
C SER A 20 -5.08 7.98 3.80
N GLU A 21 -4.53 7.38 2.74
CA GLU A 21 -4.98 7.63 1.37
C GLU A 21 -6.40 7.08 1.18
N MET A 22 -6.61 5.83 1.59
CA MET A 22 -7.92 5.19 1.60
C MET A 22 -8.90 5.94 2.50
N HIS A 23 -8.46 6.42 3.67
CA HIS A 23 -9.31 7.23 4.53
C HIS A 23 -9.80 8.52 3.85
N LEU A 24 -8.91 9.23 3.16
CA LEU A 24 -9.24 10.45 2.44
C LEU A 24 -10.20 10.15 1.29
N TYR A 25 -9.93 9.12 0.51
CA TYR A 25 -10.79 8.67 -0.58
C TYR A 25 -12.22 8.36 -0.09
N VAL A 26 -12.37 7.54 0.95
CA VAL A 26 -13.69 7.17 1.49
C VAL A 26 -14.38 8.38 2.14
N THR A 27 -13.61 9.30 2.73
CA THR A 27 -14.15 10.55 3.28
C THR A 27 -14.71 11.45 2.18
N ASP A 28 -14.03 11.58 1.05
CA ASP A 28 -14.44 12.43 -0.06
C ASP A 28 -15.77 11.96 -0.69
N LEU A 29 -15.99 10.64 -0.79
CA LEU A 29 -17.25 10.06 -1.28
C LEU A 29 -18.48 10.44 -0.45
N LEU A 30 -18.30 10.70 0.85
CA LEU A 30 -19.36 10.88 1.85
C LEU A 30 -18.97 11.99 2.85
N PHE A 31 -18.56 13.14 2.31
CA PHE A 31 -17.87 14.20 3.04
C PHE A 31 -18.60 14.70 4.30
N ASP A 32 -19.88 15.01 4.22
CA ASP A 32 -20.68 15.57 5.32
C ASP A 32 -21.50 14.51 6.07
N GLU A 33 -21.25 13.23 5.81
CA GLU A 33 -22.05 12.14 6.32
C GLU A 33 -21.42 11.41 7.50
N ALA A 34 -22.28 10.87 8.36
CA ALA A 34 -21.93 9.92 9.39
C ALA A 34 -22.19 8.50 8.87
N TYR A 35 -21.14 7.67 8.79
CA TYR A 35 -21.29 6.32 8.25
C TYR A 35 -20.46 5.27 8.99
N TRP A 36 -21.01 4.06 9.08
CA TRP A 36 -20.34 2.89 9.63
C TRP A 36 -19.15 2.48 8.76
N ILE A 37 -18.07 2.07 9.43
CA ILE A 37 -16.87 1.45 8.88
C ILE A 37 -16.63 0.11 9.58
N GLY A 38 -15.75 -0.73 9.03
CA GLY A 38 -15.69 -2.15 9.34
C GLY A 38 -15.12 -2.55 10.70
N PHE A 39 -14.80 -1.64 11.63
CA PHE A 39 -14.28 -2.04 12.94
C PHE A 39 -15.34 -2.03 14.04
N SER A 40 -15.19 -2.93 15.02
CA SER A 40 -16.06 -2.98 16.21
C SER A 40 -15.40 -3.76 17.35
N ASP A 41 -16.00 -3.77 18.53
CA ASP A 41 -15.64 -4.67 19.63
C ASP A 41 -16.63 -5.85 19.81
N THR A 42 -17.44 -6.12 18.78
CA THR A 42 -18.47 -7.17 18.83
C THR A 42 -17.90 -8.57 19.05
N GLN A 43 -16.69 -8.85 18.56
CA GLN A 43 -16.01 -10.13 18.76
C GLN A 43 -15.41 -10.26 20.17
N THR A 44 -14.85 -9.17 20.70
CA THR A 44 -14.23 -9.15 22.04
C THR A 44 -14.38 -7.75 22.61
N ARG A 45 -15.21 -7.62 23.66
CA ARG A 45 -15.47 -6.32 24.29
C ARG A 45 -14.16 -5.67 24.72
N GLY A 46 -14.04 -4.37 24.50
CA GLY A 46 -12.81 -3.66 24.82
C GLY A 46 -11.66 -3.87 23.82
N THR A 47 -11.83 -4.67 22.76
CA THR A 47 -10.84 -4.83 21.67
C THR A 47 -11.45 -4.47 20.32
N LEU A 48 -10.98 -3.39 19.69
CA LEU A 48 -11.44 -3.01 18.34
C LEU A 48 -10.75 -3.86 17.29
N MET A 49 -11.55 -4.60 16.53
CA MET A 49 -11.12 -5.44 15.43
C MET A 49 -11.82 -5.00 14.15
N TRP A 50 -11.08 -4.95 13.06
CA TRP A 50 -11.62 -4.83 11.71
C TRP A 50 -12.35 -6.11 11.31
N ILE A 51 -13.20 -5.98 10.29
CA ILE A 51 -14.07 -7.06 9.85
C ILE A 51 -13.33 -8.22 9.16
N ASP A 52 -12.09 -7.97 8.74
CA ASP A 52 -11.13 -8.95 8.22
C ASP A 52 -10.38 -9.72 9.32
N GLY A 53 -10.63 -9.39 10.59
CA GLY A 53 -10.00 -10.03 11.75
C GLY A 53 -8.69 -9.38 12.19
N THR A 54 -8.25 -8.30 11.56
CA THR A 54 -7.06 -7.56 12.00
C THR A 54 -7.39 -6.58 13.13
N PRO A 55 -6.47 -6.33 14.09
CA PRO A 55 -6.68 -5.30 15.10
C PRO A 55 -6.61 -3.90 14.49
N VAL A 56 -7.35 -2.94 15.06
CA VAL A 56 -7.22 -1.54 14.66
C VAL A 56 -5.90 -0.97 15.17
N THR A 57 -4.87 -0.98 14.31
CA THR A 57 -3.53 -0.45 14.61
C THR A 57 -3.35 0.99 14.17
N TYR A 58 -4.09 1.42 13.15
CA TYR A 58 -4.04 2.79 12.66
C TYR A 58 -4.89 3.71 13.54
N LEU A 59 -4.22 4.36 14.48
CA LEU A 59 -4.85 5.21 15.49
C LEU A 59 -4.94 6.69 15.08
N ALA A 60 -4.27 7.12 14.01
CA ALA A 60 -4.20 8.54 13.64
C ALA A 60 -5.56 9.17 13.33
N ASN A 61 -6.53 8.35 12.89
CA ASN A 61 -7.91 8.78 12.66
C ASN A 61 -8.88 8.39 13.77
N LEU A 62 -8.48 7.55 14.73
CA LEU A 62 -9.31 7.26 15.89
C LEU A 62 -9.27 8.46 16.85
N ARG A 63 -10.44 8.94 17.29
CA ARG A 63 -10.50 10.04 18.25
C ARG A 63 -9.82 9.63 19.57
N PRO A 64 -8.89 10.44 20.12
CA PRO A 64 -8.26 10.16 21.40
C PRO A 64 -9.27 10.08 22.55
N GLY A 65 -8.98 9.24 23.55
CA GLY A 65 -9.75 9.15 24.80
C GLY A 65 -11.11 8.44 24.69
N LEU A 66 -11.39 7.76 23.58
CA LEU A 66 -12.70 7.16 23.32
C LEU A 66 -13.01 5.90 24.12
N ARG A 67 -12.04 5.31 24.84
CA ARG A 67 -12.16 3.96 25.39
C ARG A 67 -11.77 3.82 26.86
N GLU A 68 -11.75 4.89 27.64
CA GLU A 68 -11.39 4.79 29.06
C GLU A 68 -12.57 5.11 29.98
N PRO A 69 -13.26 4.07 30.50
CA PRO A 69 -13.24 2.64 30.12
C PRO A 69 -14.19 2.31 28.95
N PRO A 70 -13.99 1.18 28.23
CA PRO A 70 -14.90 0.75 27.16
C PRO A 70 -16.26 0.30 27.73
N SER A 71 -17.31 0.36 26.92
CA SER A 71 -18.62 -0.14 27.36
C SER A 71 -18.60 -1.67 27.52
N MET A 72 -18.78 -2.13 28.76
CA MET A 72 -18.95 -3.56 29.06
C MET A 72 -20.40 -4.04 28.85
N VAL A 73 -21.33 -3.12 28.57
CA VAL A 73 -22.78 -3.42 28.49
C VAL A 73 -23.21 -3.70 27.06
N TYR A 74 -22.82 -2.87 26.10
CA TYR A 74 -23.31 -2.92 24.71
C TYR A 74 -22.15 -2.81 23.71
N PRO A 75 -22.20 -3.49 22.56
CA PRO A 75 -21.10 -3.48 21.62
C PRO A 75 -21.01 -2.12 20.95
N GLU A 76 -19.77 -1.72 20.65
CA GLU A 76 -19.41 -0.45 20.06
C GLU A 76 -18.82 -0.68 18.67
N CYS A 77 -19.37 0.04 17.70
CA CYS A 77 -18.99 -0.03 16.29
C CYS A 77 -18.34 1.27 15.85
N GLY A 78 -17.37 1.19 14.95
CA GLY A 78 -16.63 2.29 14.39
C GLY A 78 -17.41 3.02 13.30
N TYR A 79 -17.45 4.35 13.37
CA TYR A 79 -18.03 5.20 12.33
C TYR A 79 -17.15 6.42 12.07
N LYS A 80 -17.21 6.96 10.85
CA LYS A 80 -16.66 8.28 10.55
C LYS A 80 -17.64 9.36 10.98
N HIS A 81 -17.15 10.35 11.74
CA HIS A 81 -17.93 11.50 12.17
C HIS A 81 -18.06 12.55 11.05
N PRO A 82 -19.25 13.17 10.85
CA PRO A 82 -19.50 14.04 9.69
C PRO A 82 -18.56 15.26 9.63
N PHE A 83 -18.27 15.90 10.77
CA PHE A 83 -17.60 17.21 10.79
C PHE A 83 -16.08 17.21 10.99
N TYR A 84 -15.51 16.14 11.57
CA TYR A 84 -14.08 16.14 11.94
C TYR A 84 -13.26 15.13 11.14
N SER A 85 -13.92 14.36 10.26
CA SER A 85 -13.31 13.27 9.50
C SER A 85 -12.52 12.27 10.36
N LYS A 86 -12.87 12.16 11.65
CA LYS A 86 -12.28 11.20 12.58
C LYS A 86 -13.23 10.04 12.83
N TRP A 87 -12.65 8.91 13.18
CA TRP A 87 -13.34 7.71 13.58
C TRP A 87 -13.71 7.79 15.05
N LEU A 88 -14.98 7.57 15.32
CA LEU A 88 -15.54 7.44 16.64
C LEU A 88 -16.20 6.07 16.78
N ILE A 89 -16.58 5.73 18.00
CA ILE A 89 -17.36 4.54 18.32
C ILE A 89 -18.74 4.95 18.81
N SER A 90 -19.73 4.14 18.50
CA SER A 90 -21.08 4.32 19.02
C SER A 90 -21.76 2.96 19.11
N ARG A 91 -22.91 2.90 19.79
CA ARG A 91 -23.74 1.70 19.87
C ARG A 91 -24.03 1.18 18.46
N CYS A 92 -23.70 -0.09 18.20
CA CYS A 92 -23.85 -0.71 16.88
C CYS A 92 -25.29 -0.68 16.33
N GLU A 93 -26.28 -0.55 17.20
CA GLU A 93 -27.71 -0.54 16.85
C GLU A 93 -28.17 0.78 16.21
N ILE A 94 -27.38 1.85 16.31
CA ILE A 94 -27.72 3.16 15.76
C ILE A 94 -27.78 3.09 14.23
N LEU A 95 -28.88 3.55 13.65
CA LEU A 95 -29.00 3.65 12.20
C LEU A 95 -28.08 4.75 11.67
N LYS A 96 -27.21 4.37 10.72
CA LYS A 96 -26.33 5.28 9.98
C LYS A 96 -26.21 4.81 8.53
N LYS A 97 -25.72 5.69 7.67
CA LYS A 97 -25.18 5.28 6.36
C LYS A 97 -24.01 4.33 6.58
N PHE A 98 -23.56 3.64 5.54
CA PHE A 98 -22.44 2.71 5.63
C PHE A 98 -21.76 2.58 4.28
N VAL A 99 -20.47 2.25 4.30
CA VAL A 99 -19.67 2.03 3.10
C VAL A 99 -19.34 0.54 3.00
N CYS A 100 -19.71 -0.05 1.86
CA CYS A 100 -19.35 -1.42 1.53
C CYS A 100 -18.09 -1.43 0.68
N GLU A 101 -17.13 -2.27 1.04
CA GLU A 101 -16.03 -2.67 0.18
C GLU A 101 -16.45 -3.95 -0.54
N LEU A 102 -16.73 -3.82 -1.84
CA LEU A 102 -17.08 -4.95 -2.68
C LEU A 102 -15.81 -5.71 -3.03
N ARG A 103 -15.80 -7.03 -2.80
CA ARG A 103 -14.75 -7.86 -3.40
C ARG A 103 -15.09 -8.02 -4.87
N PRO A 104 -14.17 -7.76 -5.80
CA PRO A 104 -14.37 -8.20 -7.17
C PRO A 104 -14.72 -9.70 -7.14
N PRO A 105 -15.69 -10.17 -7.93
CA PRO A 105 -15.82 -11.61 -8.16
C PRO A 105 -14.44 -12.13 -8.54
N LEU A 106 -14.00 -13.25 -7.95
CA LEU A 106 -12.70 -13.89 -8.20
C LEU A 106 -12.56 -14.43 -9.64
N ALA A 107 -12.96 -13.65 -10.65
CA ALA A 107 -12.57 -13.84 -12.03
C ALA A 107 -11.16 -13.28 -12.23
N GLY A 108 -10.15 -14.01 -11.72
CA GLY A 108 -8.79 -13.96 -12.30
C GLY A 108 -7.75 -12.99 -11.71
N ALA A 109 -7.88 -12.51 -10.47
CA ALA A 109 -6.89 -11.59 -9.89
C ALA A 109 -5.78 -12.32 -9.10
N ALA A 110 -4.77 -12.82 -9.80
CA ALA A 110 -3.42 -12.81 -9.27
C ALA A 110 -2.85 -11.39 -9.48
N ILE A 111 -3.19 -10.43 -8.62
CA ILE A 111 -2.36 -9.23 -8.49
C ILE A 111 -1.20 -9.62 -7.57
N ARG A 112 -0.23 -10.39 -8.10
CA ARG A 112 1.13 -10.29 -7.59
C ARG A 112 1.68 -9.00 -8.20
N PRO A 113 2.13 -8.01 -7.40
CA PRO A 113 2.97 -6.96 -7.96
C PRO A 113 4.15 -7.64 -8.66
N PRO A 114 4.52 -7.26 -9.89
CA PRO A 114 5.72 -7.80 -10.52
C PRO A 114 6.93 -7.33 -9.69
N LEU A 115 7.46 -8.22 -8.85
CA LEU A 115 8.80 -8.08 -8.31
C LEU A 115 9.78 -8.36 -9.45
N ALA A 116 10.03 -7.36 -10.29
CA ALA A 116 11.05 -7.40 -11.32
C ALA A 116 11.81 -6.08 -11.36
N GLU A 117 12.52 -5.79 -10.27
CA GLU A 117 13.54 -4.73 -10.22
C GLU A 117 14.95 -5.32 -10.02
N ALA A 118 15.14 -6.56 -10.48
CA ALA A 118 16.41 -7.27 -10.39
C ALA A 118 16.80 -7.91 -11.74
N ALA A 119 16.88 -7.11 -12.81
CA ALA A 119 17.54 -7.53 -14.06
C ALA A 119 17.88 -6.34 -14.98
N ILE A 120 18.72 -5.41 -14.52
CA ILE A 120 19.49 -4.57 -15.47
C ILE A 120 20.97 -4.72 -15.13
N ARG A 121 21.56 -5.82 -15.60
CA ARG A 121 22.99 -5.85 -15.95
C ARG A 121 23.07 -6.36 -17.39
N PRO A 122 23.42 -5.52 -18.38
CA PRO A 122 23.74 -6.03 -19.70
C PRO A 122 25.07 -6.81 -19.65
N PRO A 123 25.18 -7.95 -20.36
CA PRO A 123 26.46 -8.63 -20.54
C PRO A 123 27.36 -7.82 -21.48
N LEU A 124 28.62 -7.60 -21.08
CA LEU A 124 29.67 -7.12 -21.99
C LEU A 124 30.11 -8.29 -22.89
N THR A 125 29.41 -8.51 -23.99
CA THR A 125 29.93 -9.34 -25.09
C THR A 125 30.66 -8.45 -26.08
N GLN A 126 31.99 -8.39 -25.98
CA GLN A 126 32.82 -7.77 -27.01
C GLN A 126 32.88 -8.70 -28.23
N ALA A 127 32.47 -8.16 -29.38
CA ALA A 127 32.53 -8.77 -30.69
C ALA A 127 34.00 -8.89 -31.21
N PRO A 128 34.25 -9.64 -32.29
CA PRO A 128 35.52 -10.32 -32.55
C PRO A 128 36.63 -9.45 -33.17
N ILE A 129 37.81 -10.04 -33.07
CA ILE A 129 39.15 -9.67 -33.51
C ILE A 129 39.18 -9.07 -34.94
N ARG A 130 39.86 -7.93 -35.08
CA ARG A 130 40.20 -7.28 -36.35
C ARG A 130 41.53 -7.85 -36.90
N PRO A 131 41.64 -8.33 -38.15
CA PRO A 131 42.93 -8.64 -38.78
C PRO A 131 43.30 -7.56 -39.83
N PRO A 132 44.45 -7.65 -40.51
CA PRO A 132 45.74 -7.10 -40.08
C PRO A 132 46.26 -6.01 -41.04
N LEU A 133 47.23 -5.20 -40.62
CA LEU A 133 48.07 -4.45 -41.56
C LEU A 133 49.52 -4.41 -41.09
N ALA A 134 50.33 -5.17 -41.84
CA ALA A 134 51.75 -5.05 -42.12
C ALA A 134 52.76 -5.05 -40.95
N GLU A 135 53.46 -6.18 -40.81
CA GLU A 135 54.84 -6.20 -40.33
C GLU A 135 55.81 -6.47 -41.48
N ALA A 136 57.04 -6.01 -41.26
CA ALA A 136 58.29 -6.29 -41.97
C ALA A 136 58.62 -5.39 -43.17
N ALA A 137 59.39 -4.34 -42.88
CA ALA A 137 60.70 -4.22 -43.51
C ALA A 137 61.72 -3.69 -42.49
N PHE A 138 62.71 -4.54 -42.22
CA PHE A 138 63.99 -4.22 -41.61
C PHE A 138 64.60 -2.94 -42.23
N ASP A 139 65.13 -2.05 -41.40
CA ASP A 139 66.49 -1.57 -41.64
C ASP A 139 67.12 -0.99 -40.37
N LEU A 140 68.12 -1.73 -39.88
CA LEU A 140 69.08 -1.34 -38.88
C LEU A 140 70.07 -0.36 -39.49
N LEU A 141 69.93 0.94 -39.24
CA LEU A 141 70.97 1.91 -39.53
C LEU A 141 71.13 2.92 -38.37
N TRP A 142 72.09 2.57 -37.50
CA TRP A 142 73.02 3.44 -36.77
C TRP A 142 72.54 4.18 -35.52
N LEU A 143 72.76 3.50 -34.40
CA LEU A 143 73.44 4.06 -33.23
C LEU A 143 74.57 5.03 -33.66
N ARG A 144 74.36 6.34 -33.50
CA ARG A 144 75.18 7.25 -32.66
C ARG A 144 74.89 8.73 -32.98
N PRO A 145 74.80 9.59 -31.94
CA PRO A 145 74.86 11.03 -32.11
C PRO A 145 76.33 11.48 -32.28
N PRO A 146 76.56 12.70 -32.78
CA PRO A 146 77.46 13.56 -32.04
C PRO A 146 76.97 15.00 -31.92
N HIS A 147 77.43 15.62 -30.83
CA HIS A 147 77.28 17.02 -30.48
C HIS A 147 77.76 18.00 -31.58
N ASN A 148 77.10 19.17 -31.58
CA ASN A 148 77.59 20.52 -31.88
C ASN A 148 78.84 20.75 -32.77
N LEU A 149 78.61 21.59 -33.79
CA LEU A 149 79.34 22.83 -34.10
C LEU A 149 80.87 22.82 -33.90
N LEU A 150 81.61 22.71 -35.00
CA LEU A 150 82.55 23.73 -35.54
C LEU A 150 83.21 23.21 -36.83
#